data_AF-R5N6N9-F1
#
_entry.id   AF-R5N6N9-F1
#
_cell.length_a   1.000
_cell.length_b   1.000
_cell.length_c   1.000
_cell.angle_alpha   90.00
_cell.angle_beta   90.00
_cell.angle_gamma   90.00
#
_symmetry.space_group_name_H-M   'P 1'
#
loop_
_entity.id
_entity.type
_entity.pdbx_description
1 polymer ?
#
loop_
_entity_poly.entity_id
_entity_poly.type
_entity_poly.pdbx_seq_one_letter_code
_entity_poly.pdbx_strand_id
1 'polypeptide(L)'
;MEKHYRLDNILKTKDLDGNTPDIFIITGSKGGGKSFAVKEYLINEFLHKSKKFICLVRKKDELNSYIPAFWADVKNKFPNTDLYSVSSGSGKFAEVFIKTEDFEISCGYVIALSMVDKVKRISTFFNDADNIFLDEFQSETGDYCADEITKFFAINDAVGRGFEQLTRKLTYFLVSNMVSLLNPYFVALGIHKRWQSGIHFMRGHGWVMEVYRNKYVAEEKQQSGFYRAFSDASYFNYSIDNIFLLDNVQFIAKQNLAGARYLMTIKHNGIFYGLWMLQNGRYYISLKADRNFHRLFAISTKDHDENTCLTGAISAQVSMCRKQFNAGNFRFESQECKNIGMDFLGIRA
;
A
#
# COMPACT_ATOMS: atom_id res chain seq x y z
N MET A 1 10.17 -26.41 4.12
CA MET A 1 9.43 -25.19 3.74
C MET A 1 8.79 -24.62 4.98
N GLU A 2 9.00 -23.34 5.29
CA GLU A 2 8.56 -22.75 6.56
C GLU A 2 7.05 -22.47 6.57
N LYS A 3 6.39 -22.87 7.66
CA LYS A 3 4.94 -22.71 7.87
C LYS A 3 4.53 -21.25 8.09
N HIS A 4 5.48 -20.40 8.49
CA HIS A 4 5.24 -19.00 8.85
C HIS A 4 6.27 -18.10 8.15
N TYR A 5 5.85 -16.88 7.81
CA TYR A 5 6.71 -15.85 7.23
C TYR A 5 7.82 -15.41 8.18
N ARG A 6 9.00 -15.11 7.64
CA ARG A 6 10.17 -14.61 8.37
C ARG A 6 10.75 -13.35 7.73
N LEU A 7 11.24 -12.44 8.57
CA LEU A 7 11.78 -11.14 8.13
C LEU A 7 13.25 -11.21 7.70
N ASP A 8 13.96 -12.31 7.95
CA ASP A 8 15.40 -12.41 7.73
C ASP A 8 15.83 -12.02 6.31
N ASN A 9 15.05 -12.42 5.31
CA ASN A 9 15.38 -12.18 3.90
C ASN A 9 15.19 -10.70 3.54
N ILE A 10 14.04 -10.12 3.86
CA ILE A 10 13.77 -8.72 3.53
C ILE A 10 14.71 -7.77 4.28
N LEU A 11 15.00 -8.02 5.56
CA LEU A 11 15.87 -7.18 6.39
C LEU A 11 17.34 -7.18 5.94
N LYS A 12 17.79 -8.25 5.29
CA LYS A 12 19.15 -8.33 4.70
C LYS A 12 19.22 -7.72 3.30
N THR A 13 18.09 -7.50 2.64
CA THR A 13 18.05 -7.03 1.27
C THR A 13 18.38 -5.54 1.20
N LYS A 14 19.37 -5.19 0.38
CA LYS A 14 19.74 -3.80 0.08
C LYS A 14 18.84 -3.21 -0.99
N ASP A 15 18.72 -1.89 -0.99
CA ASP A 15 18.00 -1.15 -2.03
C ASP A 15 18.75 -1.17 -3.38
N LEU A 16 18.28 -0.41 -4.38
CA LEU A 16 18.96 -0.32 -5.68
C LEU A 16 20.32 0.38 -5.61
N ASP A 17 20.54 1.22 -4.61
CA ASP A 17 21.76 1.99 -4.41
C ASP A 17 22.79 1.24 -3.54
N GLY A 18 22.47 0.02 -3.10
CA GLY A 18 23.32 -0.80 -2.24
C GLY A 18 23.24 -0.45 -0.75
N ASN A 19 22.33 0.45 -0.37
CA ASN A 19 22.14 0.91 1.00
C ASN A 19 21.11 0.05 1.75
N THR A 20 21.15 0.12 3.08
CA THR A 20 20.04 -0.41 3.89
C THR A 20 18.81 0.48 3.65
N PRO A 21 17.70 -0.05 3.11
CA PRO A 21 16.52 0.76 2.83
C PRO A 21 15.93 1.34 4.12
N ASP A 22 15.15 2.40 3.97
CA ASP A 22 14.34 2.98 5.05
C ASP A 22 12.94 2.37 5.06
N ILE A 23 12.45 1.88 3.92
CA ILE A 23 11.09 1.34 3.79
C ILE A 23 11.13 -0.14 3.37
N PHE A 24 10.57 -0.99 4.22
CA PHE A 24 10.34 -2.40 3.97
C PHE A 24 8.84 -2.63 3.73
N ILE A 25 8.50 -3.14 2.54
CA ILE A 25 7.12 -3.41 2.13
C ILE A 25 6.92 -4.92 2.07
N ILE A 26 5.95 -5.43 2.80
CA ILE A 26 5.66 -6.86 2.88
C ILE A 26 4.22 -7.06 2.46
N THR A 27 4.01 -7.55 1.24
CA THR A 27 2.69 -7.80 0.69
C THR A 27 2.53 -9.25 0.25
N GLY A 28 1.34 -9.63 -0.22
CA GLY A 28 1.08 -10.96 -0.75
C GLY A 28 -0.08 -11.67 -0.05
N SER A 29 -0.02 -13.01 0.02
CA SER A 29 -1.20 -13.83 0.31
C SER A 29 -1.70 -13.67 1.74
N LYS A 30 -3.04 -13.70 1.94
CA LYS A 30 -3.68 -13.64 3.26
C LYS A 30 -3.39 -14.92 4.04
N GLY A 31 -3.09 -14.79 5.34
CA GLY A 31 -2.85 -15.94 6.24
C GLY A 31 -1.38 -16.38 6.35
N GLY A 32 -0.44 -15.58 5.83
CA GLY A 32 1.00 -15.91 5.87
C GLY A 32 1.75 -15.57 7.16
N GLY A 33 1.12 -14.95 8.15
CA GLY A 33 1.82 -14.45 9.36
C GLY A 33 2.67 -13.20 9.15
N LYS A 34 2.45 -12.44 8.06
CA LYS A 34 3.23 -11.25 7.70
C LYS A 34 3.20 -10.18 8.81
N SER A 35 2.01 -9.78 9.23
CA SER A 35 1.83 -8.78 10.29
C SER A 35 2.34 -9.31 11.63
N PHE A 36 2.03 -10.57 11.96
CA PHE A 36 2.52 -11.24 13.17
C PHE A 36 4.06 -11.16 13.29
N ALA A 37 4.80 -11.47 12.21
CA ALA A 37 6.26 -11.43 12.21
C ALA A 37 6.83 -10.02 12.48
N VAL A 38 6.20 -8.97 11.94
CA VAL A 38 6.61 -7.58 12.20
C VAL A 38 6.26 -7.18 13.64
N LYS A 39 5.07 -7.53 14.14
CA LYS A 39 4.67 -7.25 15.52
C LYS A 39 5.64 -7.90 16.53
N GLU A 40 5.99 -9.18 16.32
CA GLU A 40 6.99 -9.90 17.10
C GLU A 40 8.38 -9.23 17.01
N TYR A 41 8.80 -8.81 15.82
CA TYR A 41 10.07 -8.10 15.62
C TYR A 41 10.14 -6.77 16.38
N LEU A 42 9.08 -5.97 16.35
CA LEU A 42 9.06 -4.67 17.03
C LEU A 42 9.19 -4.79 18.54
N ILE A 43 8.47 -5.74 19.15
CA ILE A 43 8.58 -5.99 20.60
C ILE A 43 10.01 -6.46 20.94
N ASN A 44 10.57 -7.38 20.16
CA ASN A 44 11.93 -7.88 20.38
C ASN A 44 13.00 -6.79 20.20
N GLU A 45 12.89 -5.91 19.21
CA GLU A 45 13.80 -4.76 19.06
C GLU A 45 13.73 -3.82 20.28
N PHE A 46 12.55 -3.65 20.88
CA PHE A 46 12.43 -2.88 22.12
C PHE A 46 13.08 -3.62 23.30
N LEU A 47 12.72 -4.89 23.54
CA LEU A 47 13.21 -5.66 24.68
C LEU A 47 14.74 -5.87 24.66
N HIS A 48 15.33 -6.03 23.48
CA HIS A 48 16.76 -6.33 23.36
C HIS A 48 17.64 -5.11 23.05
N LYS A 49 17.09 -4.07 22.44
CA LYS A 49 17.86 -2.91 21.96
C LYS A 49 17.27 -1.56 22.36
N SER A 50 16.19 -1.56 23.15
CA SER A 50 15.46 -0.36 23.60
C SER A 50 14.97 0.52 22.44
N LYS A 51 14.78 -0.05 21.25
CA LYS A 51 14.28 0.68 20.09
C LYS A 51 12.77 0.76 20.14
N LYS A 52 12.23 1.96 20.31
CA LYS A 52 10.78 2.17 20.34
C LYS A 52 10.17 2.09 18.95
N PHE A 53 8.85 1.90 18.91
CA PHE A 53 8.09 1.82 17.66
C PHE A 53 6.88 2.75 17.63
N ILE A 54 6.47 3.16 16.44
CA ILE A 54 5.21 3.86 16.20
C ILE A 54 4.32 2.98 15.34
N CYS A 55 3.12 2.71 15.82
CA CYS A 55 2.05 2.11 15.03
C CYS A 55 1.20 3.21 14.37
N LEU A 56 1.09 3.17 13.06
CA LEU A 56 0.24 4.07 12.30
C LEU A 56 -1.12 3.45 12.08
N VAL A 57 -2.17 4.22 12.37
CA VAL A 57 -3.57 3.92 12.02
C VAL A 57 -4.10 5.01 11.11
N ARG A 58 -5.20 4.78 10.38
CA ARG A 58 -5.74 5.81 9.48
C ARG A 58 -6.56 6.84 10.26
N LYS A 59 -7.48 6.37 11.07
CA LYS A 59 -8.51 7.17 11.74
C LYS A 59 -8.24 7.25 13.25
N LYS A 60 -8.78 8.29 13.89
CA LYS A 60 -8.52 8.61 15.31
C LYS A 60 -9.21 7.63 16.28
N ASP A 61 -10.36 7.11 15.88
CA ASP A 61 -11.15 6.13 16.62
C ASP A 61 -10.42 4.79 16.79
N GLU A 62 -9.46 4.49 15.92
CA GLU A 62 -8.63 3.28 15.99
C GLU A 62 -7.55 3.35 17.10
N LEU A 63 -7.22 4.54 17.62
CA LEU A 63 -6.09 4.73 18.55
C LEU A 63 -6.15 3.82 19.78
N ASN A 64 -7.32 3.69 20.39
CA ASN A 64 -7.48 2.96 21.67
C ASN A 64 -7.66 1.45 21.46
N SER A 65 -8.19 1.03 20.31
CA SER A 65 -8.46 -0.38 20.02
C SER A 65 -7.30 -1.09 19.33
N TYR A 66 -6.37 -0.33 18.74
CA TYR A 66 -5.27 -0.91 17.95
C TYR A 66 -4.31 -1.77 18.78
N ILE A 67 -3.81 -1.29 19.92
CA ILE A 67 -2.84 -2.04 20.73
C ILE A 67 -3.45 -3.30 21.38
N PRO A 68 -4.68 -3.27 21.91
CA PRO A 68 -5.35 -4.50 22.34
C PRO A 68 -5.43 -5.57 21.24
N ALA A 69 -5.75 -5.19 19.99
CA ALA A 69 -5.80 -6.11 18.86
C ALA A 69 -4.38 -6.57 18.44
N PHE A 70 -3.42 -5.65 18.38
CA PHE A 70 -2.01 -5.95 18.15
C PHE A 70 -1.49 -6.99 19.14
N TRP A 71 -1.77 -6.80 20.43
CA TRP A 71 -1.27 -7.63 21.50
C TRP A 71 -1.94 -9.00 21.52
N ALA A 72 -3.25 -9.05 21.28
CA ALA A 72 -3.99 -10.31 21.19
C ALA A 72 -3.39 -11.27 20.15
N ASP A 73 -2.85 -10.74 19.05
CA ASP A 73 -2.21 -11.54 18.00
C ASP A 73 -0.90 -12.20 18.43
N VAL A 74 -0.09 -11.54 19.26
CA VAL A 74 1.31 -11.95 19.53
C VAL A 74 1.60 -12.34 20.98
N LYS A 75 0.66 -12.12 21.91
CA LYS A 75 0.86 -12.36 23.36
C LYS A 75 1.40 -13.76 23.70
N ASN A 76 1.06 -14.77 22.91
CA ASN A 76 1.52 -16.15 23.12
C ASN A 76 3.03 -16.33 22.94
N LYS A 77 3.71 -15.39 22.28
CA LYS A 77 5.17 -15.37 22.12
C LYS A 77 5.91 -14.73 23.28
N PHE A 78 5.19 -13.99 24.13
CA PHE A 78 5.76 -13.15 25.17
C PHE A 78 5.10 -13.48 26.51
N PRO A 79 5.39 -14.68 27.09
CA PRO A 79 4.89 -15.02 28.41
C PRO A 79 5.39 -14.01 29.45
N ASN A 80 4.59 -13.78 30.50
CA ASN A 80 4.88 -12.85 31.60
C ASN A 80 5.15 -11.39 31.16
N THR A 81 4.70 -11.05 29.97
CA THR A 81 4.71 -9.69 29.44
C THR A 81 3.27 -9.25 29.22
N ASP A 82 3.00 -7.96 29.33
CA ASP A 82 1.75 -7.35 28.90
C ASP A 82 2.02 -6.08 28.09
N LEU A 83 1.13 -5.77 27.15
CA LEU A 83 1.24 -4.62 26.27
C LEU A 83 -0.09 -3.89 26.23
N TYR A 84 -0.09 -2.61 26.62
CA TYR A 84 -1.27 -1.77 26.64
C TYR A 84 -0.95 -0.36 26.21
N SER A 85 -1.98 0.46 25.99
CA SER A 85 -1.82 1.85 25.59
C SER A 85 -2.68 2.80 26.39
N VAL A 86 -2.16 4.00 26.64
CA VAL A 86 -2.84 5.09 27.33
C VAL A 86 -3.02 6.25 26.36
N SER A 87 -4.22 6.83 26.32
CA SER A 87 -4.51 8.02 25.51
C SER A 87 -3.74 9.22 26.03
N SER A 88 -2.92 9.85 25.18
CA SER A 88 -1.97 10.90 25.53
C SER A 88 -2.15 12.14 24.64
N GLY A 89 -1.58 13.27 25.08
CA GLY A 89 -1.63 14.54 24.35
C GLY A 89 -3.05 15.06 24.09
N SER A 90 -3.97 14.89 25.05
CA SER A 90 -5.40 15.19 24.91
C SER A 90 -6.09 14.35 23.83
N GLY A 91 -5.71 13.07 23.73
CA GLY A 91 -6.25 12.11 22.75
C GLY A 91 -5.80 12.37 21.32
N LYS A 92 -4.59 12.92 21.13
CA LYS A 92 -3.98 13.11 19.80
C LYS A 92 -3.19 11.87 19.35
N PHE A 93 -2.70 11.10 20.31
CA PHE A 93 -1.96 9.85 20.12
C PHE A 93 -2.23 8.94 21.32
N ALA A 94 -1.83 7.68 21.22
CA ALA A 94 -1.76 6.79 22.38
C ALA A 94 -0.29 6.45 22.64
N GLU A 95 0.12 6.45 23.89
CA GLU A 95 1.43 5.96 24.30
C GLU A 95 1.31 4.48 24.68
N VAL A 96 2.26 3.67 24.23
CA VAL A 96 2.27 2.22 24.40
C VAL A 96 3.26 1.87 25.48
N PHE A 97 2.81 1.07 26.44
CA PHE A 97 3.61 0.60 27.56
C PHE A 97 3.73 -0.90 27.48
N ILE A 98 4.94 -1.38 27.78
CA ILE A 98 5.22 -2.79 28.00
C ILE A 98 5.46 -2.99 29.50
N LYS A 99 4.86 -4.04 30.04
CA LYS A 99 4.96 -4.42 31.44
C LYS A 99 5.49 -5.84 31.54
N THR A 100 6.50 -6.03 32.35
CA THR A 100 7.02 -7.34 32.74
C THR A 100 6.93 -7.47 34.27
N GLU A 101 7.42 -8.58 34.82
CA GLU A 101 7.57 -8.72 36.28
C GLU A 101 8.56 -7.69 36.87
N ASP A 102 9.53 -7.23 36.07
CA ASP A 102 10.64 -6.39 36.54
C ASP A 102 10.42 -4.89 36.31
N PHE A 103 9.70 -4.52 35.25
CA PHE A 103 9.56 -3.11 34.86
C PHE A 103 8.28 -2.82 34.09
N GLU A 104 7.92 -1.54 34.08
CA GLU A 104 6.84 -0.97 33.27
C GLU A 104 7.38 0.30 32.61
N ILE A 105 7.43 0.32 31.28
CA ILE A 105 8.06 1.43 30.54
C ILE A 105 7.36 1.68 29.20
N SER A 106 7.38 2.94 28.78
CA SER A 106 6.95 3.36 27.44
C SER A 106 7.82 2.71 26.37
N CYS A 107 7.20 1.93 25.47
CA CYS A 107 7.86 1.20 24.40
C CYS A 107 7.47 1.67 22.99
N GLY A 108 6.51 2.57 22.88
CA GLY A 108 6.07 3.05 21.57
C GLY A 108 4.87 3.98 21.60
N TYR A 109 4.32 4.25 20.43
CA TYR A 109 3.21 5.18 20.24
C TYR A 109 2.24 4.67 19.18
N VAL A 110 0.99 5.11 19.24
CA VAL A 110 -0.01 4.96 18.16
C VAL A 110 -0.39 6.34 17.65
N ILE A 111 -0.27 6.54 16.34
CA ILE A 111 -0.54 7.81 15.68
C ILE A 111 -1.53 7.60 14.54
N ALA A 112 -2.54 8.47 14.46
CA ALA A 112 -3.49 8.45 13.36
C ALA A 112 -3.05 9.37 12.21
N LEU A 113 -3.03 8.86 10.97
CA LEU A 113 -2.75 9.64 9.76
C LEU A 113 -3.68 10.84 9.61
N SER A 114 -4.96 10.66 9.96
CA SER A 114 -5.96 11.74 9.99
C SER A 114 -5.63 12.90 10.95
N MET A 115 -4.70 12.70 11.90
CA MET A 115 -4.32 13.69 12.92
C MET A 115 -2.89 14.25 12.77
N VAL A 116 -2.21 13.97 11.66
CA VAL A 116 -0.78 14.33 11.45
C VAL A 116 -0.48 15.81 11.72
N ASP A 117 -1.35 16.74 11.30
CA ASP A 117 -1.11 18.17 11.54
C ASP A 117 -1.10 18.56 13.02
N LYS A 118 -1.84 17.82 13.85
CA LYS A 118 -1.84 17.99 15.31
C LYS A 118 -0.62 17.31 15.94
N VAL A 119 -0.20 16.17 15.39
CA VAL A 119 0.96 15.37 15.82
C VAL A 119 2.27 16.14 15.60
N LYS A 120 2.40 16.86 14.48
CA LYS A 120 3.59 17.71 14.20
C LYS A 120 3.94 18.67 15.34
N ARG A 121 2.93 19.22 16.02
CA ARG A 121 3.11 20.19 17.13
C ARG A 121 3.65 19.55 18.40
N ILE A 122 3.57 18.23 18.50
CA ILE A 122 4.04 17.43 19.64
C ILE A 122 5.08 16.41 19.18
N SER A 123 5.76 16.69 18.07
CA SER A 123 6.74 15.79 17.43
C SER A 123 7.91 15.41 18.34
N THR A 124 8.24 16.27 19.30
CA THR A 124 9.26 16.03 20.33
C THR A 124 8.98 14.80 21.20
N PHE A 125 7.73 14.35 21.30
CA PHE A 125 7.39 13.13 22.05
C PHE A 125 7.77 11.83 21.31
N PHE A 126 8.08 11.91 20.02
CA PHE A 126 8.33 10.74 19.19
C PHE A 126 9.79 10.65 18.71
N ASN A 127 10.65 11.55 19.19
CA ASN A 127 12.04 11.66 18.76
C ASN A 127 12.92 10.47 19.19
N ASP A 128 12.39 9.58 20.02
CA ASP A 128 13.00 8.37 20.54
C ASP A 128 12.50 7.08 19.85
N ALA A 129 11.65 7.19 18.82
CA ALA A 129 11.08 6.03 18.11
C ALA A 129 11.83 5.67 16.84
N ASP A 130 12.37 4.46 16.70
CA ASP A 130 13.23 4.08 15.57
C ASP A 130 12.48 3.38 14.44
N ASN A 131 11.39 2.69 14.80
CA ASN A 131 10.61 1.87 13.88
C ASN A 131 9.22 2.47 13.70
N ILE A 132 8.68 2.40 12.48
CA ILE A 132 7.33 2.81 12.15
C ILE A 132 6.64 1.65 11.44
N PHE A 133 5.45 1.30 11.89
CA PHE A 133 4.69 0.17 11.38
C PHE A 133 3.29 0.61 10.95
N LEU A 134 2.95 0.31 9.69
CA LEU A 134 1.61 0.49 9.15
C LEU A 134 1.11 -0.88 8.68
N ASP A 135 0.29 -1.50 9.52
CA ASP A 135 -0.45 -2.71 9.17
C ASP A 135 -1.61 -2.37 8.23
N GLU A 136 -1.97 -3.35 7.40
CA GLU A 136 -2.99 -3.20 6.36
C GLU A 136 -2.87 -1.91 5.54
N PHE A 137 -1.66 -1.50 5.14
CA PHE A 137 -1.44 -0.23 4.42
C PHE A 137 -2.23 -0.12 3.11
N GLN A 138 -2.62 -1.25 2.51
CA GLN A 138 -3.61 -1.31 1.43
C GLN A 138 -5.01 -1.49 2.01
N SER A 139 -5.87 -0.49 1.80
CA SER A 139 -7.29 -0.57 2.14
C SER A 139 -8.03 -1.54 1.22
N GLU A 140 -8.72 -2.53 1.80
CA GLU A 140 -9.56 -3.50 1.07
C GLU A 140 -10.73 -2.82 0.36
N THR A 141 -11.28 -1.74 0.92
CA THR A 141 -12.42 -0.99 0.38
C THR A 141 -12.01 0.17 -0.53
N GLY A 142 -10.72 0.50 -0.57
CA GLY A 142 -10.24 1.69 -1.25
C GLY A 142 -10.45 2.99 -0.46
N ASP A 143 -10.89 2.92 0.79
CA ASP A 143 -10.97 4.06 1.71
C ASP A 143 -9.58 4.38 2.28
N TYR A 144 -9.01 5.51 1.87
CA TYR A 144 -7.73 6.05 2.35
C TYR A 144 -7.96 7.46 2.86
N CYS A 145 -7.09 7.95 3.74
CA CYS A 145 -7.13 9.35 4.14
C CYS A 145 -6.92 10.28 2.93
N ALA A 146 -7.60 11.43 2.92
CA ALA A 146 -7.27 12.50 1.98
C ALA A 146 -5.79 12.87 2.13
N ASP A 147 -5.07 12.96 1.01
CA ASP A 147 -3.62 13.20 0.95
C ASP A 147 -2.77 12.27 1.85
N GLU A 148 -3.15 10.99 1.94
CA GLU A 148 -2.51 10.02 2.84
C GLU A 148 -0.99 9.95 2.66
N ILE A 149 -0.48 9.99 1.42
CA ILE A 149 0.95 9.95 1.14
C ILE A 149 1.65 11.20 1.66
N THR A 150 1.07 12.39 1.46
CA THR A 150 1.60 13.64 2.02
C THR A 150 1.64 13.58 3.55
N LYS A 151 0.59 13.04 4.17
CA LYS A 151 0.53 12.82 5.63
C LYS A 151 1.56 11.82 6.13
N PHE A 152 1.80 10.75 5.37
CA PHE A 152 2.83 9.76 5.66
C PHE A 152 4.24 10.38 5.62
N PHE A 153 4.56 11.16 4.58
CA PHE A 153 5.82 11.92 4.51
C PHE A 153 5.95 12.93 5.67
N ALA A 154 4.87 13.63 5.98
CA ALA A 154 4.84 14.58 7.08
C ALA A 154 5.13 13.96 8.47
N ILE A 155 4.90 12.65 8.65
CA ILE A 155 5.31 11.94 9.86
C ILE A 155 6.83 11.76 9.88
N ASN A 156 7.43 11.37 8.75
CA ASN A 156 8.88 11.25 8.64
C ASN A 156 9.57 12.57 9.04
N ASP A 157 9.09 13.68 8.50
CA ASP A 157 9.65 15.01 8.79
C ASP A 157 9.43 15.47 10.24
N ALA A 158 8.45 14.90 10.94
CA ALA A 158 8.15 15.21 12.32
C ALA A 158 9.00 14.36 13.28
N VAL A 159 9.03 13.05 13.06
CA VAL A 159 9.67 12.04 13.93
C VAL A 159 11.18 11.95 13.68
N GLY A 160 11.62 12.22 12.45
CA GLY A 160 13.00 12.15 12.02
C GLY A 160 13.86 13.35 12.41
N ARG A 161 13.30 14.34 13.14
CA ARG A 161 14.04 15.49 13.66
C ARG A 161 14.89 15.05 14.84
N GLY A 162 16.22 14.99 14.65
CA GLY A 162 17.16 14.74 15.73
C GLY A 162 17.49 16.02 16.51
N PHE A 163 17.80 15.89 17.80
CA PHE A 163 18.36 16.99 18.59
C PHE A 163 19.79 17.34 18.12
N GLU A 164 20.64 16.33 17.89
CA GLU A 164 22.07 16.50 17.54
C GLU A 164 22.40 16.17 16.07
N GLN A 165 21.53 15.44 15.37
CA GLN A 165 21.66 15.10 13.96
C GLN A 165 20.56 15.78 13.14
N LEU A 166 20.91 16.41 12.02
CA LEU A 166 19.97 17.11 11.13
C LEU A 166 18.81 16.20 10.67
N THR A 167 19.07 14.90 10.53
CA THR A 167 18.05 13.88 10.19
C THR A 167 18.42 12.54 10.85
N ARG A 168 17.46 11.93 11.56
CA ARG A 168 17.57 10.57 12.10
C ARG A 168 16.95 9.55 11.14
N LYS A 169 17.61 8.41 10.95
CA LYS A 169 17.09 7.30 10.15
C LYS A 169 15.93 6.61 10.88
N LEU A 170 14.80 6.47 10.18
CA LEU A 170 13.62 5.72 10.63
C LEU A 170 13.41 4.50 9.74
N THR A 171 13.02 3.39 10.34
CA THR A 171 12.71 2.16 9.60
C THR A 171 11.21 1.97 9.50
N TYR A 172 10.67 1.94 8.29
CA TYR A 172 9.26 1.76 8.00
C TYR A 172 8.94 0.32 7.59
N PHE A 173 7.92 -0.27 8.21
CA PHE A 173 7.34 -1.54 7.84
C PHE A 173 5.91 -1.32 7.34
N LEU A 174 5.71 -1.49 6.03
CA LEU A 174 4.40 -1.42 5.38
C LEU A 174 3.91 -2.85 5.10
N VAL A 175 2.92 -3.33 5.84
CA VAL A 175 2.45 -4.71 5.72
C VAL A 175 1.00 -4.73 5.25
N SER A 176 0.67 -5.56 4.26
CA SER A 176 -0.72 -5.78 3.88
C SER A 176 -0.92 -7.09 3.14
N ASN A 177 -2.16 -7.49 2.94
CA ASN A 177 -2.47 -8.37 1.82
C ASN A 177 -2.41 -7.60 0.50
N MET A 178 -2.16 -8.29 -0.60
CA MET A 178 -2.23 -7.66 -1.91
C MET A 178 -3.69 -7.36 -2.26
N VAL A 179 -4.04 -6.08 -2.42
CA VAL A 179 -5.41 -5.65 -2.77
C VAL A 179 -5.45 -5.04 -4.17
N SER A 180 -4.62 -4.01 -4.41
CA SER A 180 -4.61 -3.32 -5.71
C SER A 180 -3.24 -2.75 -6.02
N LEU A 181 -2.82 -2.87 -7.28
CA LEU A 181 -1.62 -2.19 -7.78
C LEU A 181 -1.75 -0.66 -7.77
N LEU A 182 -2.97 -0.13 -7.75
CA LEU A 182 -3.26 1.30 -7.85
C LEU A 182 -3.51 1.96 -6.48
N ASN A 183 -2.97 1.36 -5.42
CA ASN A 183 -2.95 1.97 -4.10
C ASN A 183 -1.97 3.16 -4.07
N PRO A 184 -2.16 4.15 -3.17
CA PRO A 184 -1.38 5.39 -3.18
C PRO A 184 0.12 5.15 -3.02
N TYR A 185 0.51 4.18 -2.19
CA TYR A 185 1.90 3.88 -1.90
C TYR A 185 2.59 3.28 -3.12
N PHE A 186 1.95 2.34 -3.81
CA PHE A 186 2.53 1.73 -5.02
C PHE A 186 2.57 2.70 -6.19
N VAL A 187 1.61 3.63 -6.26
CA VAL A 187 1.63 4.72 -7.22
C VAL A 187 2.80 5.65 -6.94
N ALA A 188 2.91 6.16 -5.71
CA ALA A 188 3.98 7.07 -5.28
C ALA A 188 5.39 6.48 -5.43
N LEU A 189 5.56 5.18 -5.15
CA LEU A 189 6.84 4.48 -5.27
C LEU A 189 7.13 3.93 -6.68
N GLY A 190 6.22 4.12 -7.65
CA GLY A 190 6.38 3.62 -9.01
C GLY A 190 6.31 2.08 -9.16
N ILE A 191 5.93 1.37 -8.09
CA ILE A 191 5.79 -0.10 -8.06
C ILE A 191 4.79 -0.58 -9.12
N HIS A 192 3.66 0.12 -9.23
CA HIS A 192 2.57 -0.19 -10.13
C HIS A 192 2.98 -0.28 -11.62
N LYS A 193 4.00 0.49 -12.05
CA LYS A 193 4.54 0.45 -13.43
C LYS A 193 5.52 -0.69 -13.66
N ARG A 194 6.29 -1.03 -12.62
CA ARG A 194 7.36 -2.04 -12.65
C ARG A 194 6.85 -3.45 -12.34
N TRP A 195 5.56 -3.59 -12.01
CA TRP A 195 4.98 -4.86 -11.64
C TRP A 195 5.05 -5.88 -12.79
N GLN A 196 5.55 -7.06 -12.46
CA GLN A 196 5.65 -8.22 -13.33
C GLN A 196 5.12 -9.46 -12.60
N SER A 197 4.60 -10.39 -13.38
CA SER A 197 4.11 -11.66 -12.86
C SER A 197 5.23 -12.47 -12.22
N GLY A 198 4.93 -13.15 -11.12
CA GLY A 198 5.90 -13.99 -10.41
C GLY A 198 6.94 -13.24 -9.58
N ILE A 199 6.83 -11.90 -9.46
CA ILE A 199 7.80 -11.14 -8.67
C ILE A 199 7.74 -11.57 -7.20
N HIS A 200 8.91 -11.87 -6.63
CA HIS A 200 9.08 -12.19 -5.21
C HIS A 200 9.71 -11.02 -4.46
N PHE A 201 10.71 -10.37 -5.06
CA PHE A 201 11.35 -9.17 -4.52
C PHE A 201 11.37 -8.06 -5.56
N MET A 202 11.09 -6.84 -5.12
CA MET A 202 11.31 -5.62 -5.90
C MET A 202 12.13 -4.64 -5.06
N ARG A 203 13.09 -3.98 -5.69
CA ARG A 203 13.92 -2.96 -5.06
C ARG A 203 13.68 -1.61 -5.71
N GLY A 204 13.66 -0.55 -4.92
CA GLY A 204 13.74 0.83 -5.40
C GLY A 204 14.87 1.58 -4.73
N HIS A 205 14.86 2.91 -4.85
CA HIS A 205 15.80 3.78 -4.14
C HIS A 205 15.21 4.06 -2.74
N GLY A 206 15.91 3.64 -1.67
CA GLY A 206 15.45 3.75 -0.29
C GLY A 206 14.36 2.77 0.17
N TRP A 207 13.92 1.83 -0.69
CA TRP A 207 12.89 0.85 -0.32
C TRP A 207 13.09 -0.54 -0.95
N VAL A 208 12.57 -1.55 -0.25
CA VAL A 208 12.49 -2.95 -0.71
C VAL A 208 11.08 -3.48 -0.48
N MET A 209 10.57 -4.26 -1.43
CA MET A 209 9.30 -4.96 -1.34
C MET A 209 9.50 -6.47 -1.47
N GLU A 210 8.89 -7.23 -0.57
CA GLU A 210 8.70 -8.67 -0.68
C GLU A 210 7.22 -8.99 -0.96
N VAL A 211 6.99 -9.86 -1.94
CA VAL A 211 5.68 -10.42 -2.28
C VAL A 211 5.65 -11.87 -1.80
N TYR A 212 5.16 -12.05 -0.58
CA TYR A 212 5.07 -13.36 0.04
C TYR A 212 3.94 -14.20 -0.56
N ARG A 213 4.28 -15.38 -1.07
CA ARG A 213 3.35 -16.35 -1.63
C ARG A 213 3.50 -17.67 -0.88
N ASN A 214 2.49 -18.04 -0.09
CA ASN A 214 2.48 -19.33 0.60
C ASN A 214 1.51 -20.29 -0.08
N LYS A 215 2.05 -21.29 -0.77
CA LYS A 215 1.27 -22.34 -1.44
C LYS A 215 0.50 -23.21 -0.45
N TYR A 216 1.08 -23.54 0.71
CA TYR A 216 0.39 -24.32 1.74
C TYR A 216 -0.86 -23.64 2.27
N VAL A 217 -0.78 -22.32 2.52
CA VAL A 217 -1.96 -21.56 2.97
C VAL A 217 -3.04 -21.52 1.89
N ALA A 218 -2.66 -21.48 0.61
CA ALA A 218 -3.62 -21.54 -0.49
C ALA A 218 -4.29 -22.92 -0.57
N GLU A 219 -3.51 -24.00 -0.47
CA GLU A 219 -3.99 -25.38 -0.50
C GLU A 219 -4.88 -25.72 0.70
N GLU A 220 -4.48 -25.37 1.93
CA GLU A 220 -5.28 -25.58 3.14
C GLU A 220 -6.60 -24.80 3.09
N LYS A 221 -6.59 -23.58 2.54
CA LYS A 221 -7.82 -22.80 2.34
C LYS A 221 -8.76 -23.48 1.36
N GLN A 222 -8.26 -23.92 0.20
CA GLN A 222 -9.09 -24.65 -0.77
C GLN A 222 -9.69 -25.94 -0.19
N GLN A 223 -8.97 -26.59 0.73
CA GLN A 223 -9.42 -27.78 1.44
C GLN A 223 -10.35 -27.49 2.63
N SER A 224 -10.65 -26.23 2.95
CA SER A 224 -11.58 -25.92 4.03
C SER A 224 -13.04 -26.16 3.58
N GLY A 225 -13.89 -26.64 4.50
CA GLY A 225 -15.29 -26.90 4.20
C GLY A 225 -16.06 -25.66 3.70
N PHE A 226 -15.68 -24.48 4.19
CA PHE A 226 -16.24 -23.21 3.75
C PHE A 226 -15.86 -22.90 2.30
N TYR A 227 -14.58 -23.03 1.92
CA TYR A 227 -14.17 -22.78 0.53
C TYR A 227 -14.73 -23.82 -0.44
N ARG A 228 -14.86 -25.08 -0.03
CA ARG A 228 -15.53 -26.10 -0.85
C ARG A 228 -16.99 -25.74 -1.11
N ALA A 229 -17.72 -25.29 -0.09
CA ALA A 229 -19.13 -24.93 -0.20
C ALA A 229 -19.40 -23.74 -1.14
N PHE A 230 -18.42 -22.86 -1.34
CA PHE A 230 -18.53 -21.67 -2.20
C PHE A 230 -17.60 -21.71 -3.41
N SER A 231 -17.09 -22.88 -3.79
CA SER A 231 -16.12 -23.04 -4.89
C SER A 231 -16.65 -22.60 -6.26
N ASP A 232 -17.97 -22.70 -6.49
CA ASP A 232 -18.63 -22.24 -7.72
C ASP A 232 -18.93 -20.73 -7.74
N ALA A 233 -18.80 -20.04 -6.61
CA ALA A 233 -19.02 -18.59 -6.55
C ALA A 233 -17.82 -17.85 -7.14
N SER A 234 -18.01 -17.17 -8.28
CA SER A 234 -16.98 -16.40 -8.98
C SER A 234 -16.23 -15.43 -8.06
N TYR A 235 -16.90 -14.86 -7.06
CA TYR A 235 -16.33 -13.98 -6.03
C TYR A 235 -15.25 -14.64 -5.16
N PHE A 236 -15.34 -15.95 -4.90
CA PHE A 236 -14.42 -16.64 -3.99
C PHE A 236 -13.06 -16.94 -4.63
N ASN A 237 -13.04 -17.23 -5.94
CA ASN A 237 -11.80 -17.40 -6.70
C ASN A 237 -10.93 -16.14 -6.64
N TYR A 238 -11.52 -14.93 -6.65
CA TYR A 238 -10.77 -13.67 -6.48
C TYR A 238 -10.06 -13.56 -5.12
N SER A 239 -10.66 -14.08 -4.04
CA SER A 239 -10.14 -13.93 -2.67
C SER A 239 -8.91 -14.80 -2.38
N ILE A 240 -8.79 -15.94 -3.06
CA ILE A 240 -7.63 -16.85 -2.98
C ILE A 240 -6.54 -16.38 -3.95
N ASP A 241 -6.94 -15.89 -5.12
CA ASP A 241 -6.08 -15.71 -6.30
C ASP A 241 -5.80 -14.25 -6.70
N ASN A 242 -6.09 -13.24 -5.87
CA ASN A 242 -5.81 -11.82 -6.21
C ASN A 242 -4.36 -11.56 -6.69
N ILE A 243 -3.40 -12.39 -6.27
CA ILE A 243 -2.01 -12.32 -6.74
C ILE A 243 -1.84 -13.01 -8.11
N PHE A 244 -2.53 -14.13 -8.35
CA PHE A 244 -2.50 -14.89 -9.60
C PHE A 244 -3.27 -14.21 -10.74
N LEU A 245 -4.32 -13.44 -10.45
CA LEU A 245 -5.03 -12.65 -11.46
C LEU A 245 -4.17 -11.50 -12.00
N LEU A 246 -3.34 -10.88 -11.15
CA LEU A 246 -2.34 -9.90 -11.57
C LEU A 246 -1.18 -10.54 -12.34
N ASP A 247 -0.97 -11.85 -12.20
CA ASP A 247 0.08 -12.61 -12.87
C ASP A 247 -0.28 -12.97 -14.34
N ASN A 248 -1.53 -12.75 -14.80
CA ASN A 248 -1.93 -13.08 -16.18
C ASN A 248 -1.57 -11.96 -17.17
N VAL A 249 -0.28 -11.89 -17.51
CA VAL A 249 0.33 -10.83 -18.32
C VAL A 249 0.13 -11.09 -19.81
N GLN A 250 -1.04 -10.73 -20.34
CA GLN A 250 -1.15 -10.25 -21.73
C GLN A 250 -2.05 -9.02 -21.80
N PHE A 251 -1.66 -7.99 -21.05
CA PHE A 251 -2.31 -6.68 -21.10
C PHE A 251 -1.87 -5.86 -22.32
N ILE A 252 -0.65 -6.09 -22.84
CA ILE A 252 -0.15 -5.41 -24.03
C ILE A 252 -0.46 -6.26 -25.25
N ALA A 253 -1.37 -5.78 -26.08
CA ALA A 253 -1.74 -6.44 -27.33
C ALA A 253 -2.34 -5.39 -28.26
N LYS A 254 -1.89 -5.35 -29.52
CA LYS A 254 -2.54 -4.53 -30.54
C LYS A 254 -3.98 -5.04 -30.74
N GLN A 255 -4.95 -4.15 -30.69
CA GLN A 255 -6.36 -4.46 -30.89
C GLN A 255 -6.89 -3.77 -32.14
N ASN A 256 -7.87 -4.41 -32.80
CA ASN A 256 -8.62 -3.76 -33.86
C ASN A 256 -9.59 -2.74 -33.26
N LEU A 257 -9.54 -1.50 -33.76
CA LEU A 257 -10.42 -0.40 -33.33
C LEU A 257 -11.70 -0.29 -34.18
N ALA A 258 -11.86 -1.13 -35.20
CA ALA A 258 -13.07 -1.14 -36.02
C ALA A 258 -14.30 -1.40 -35.14
N GLY A 259 -15.24 -0.45 -35.13
CA GLY A 259 -16.44 -0.51 -34.30
C GLY A 259 -16.21 -0.31 -32.79
N ALA A 260 -15.00 0.09 -32.37
CA ALA A 260 -14.74 0.48 -30.99
C ALA A 260 -15.28 1.89 -30.71
N ARG A 261 -15.80 2.11 -29.49
CA ARG A 261 -16.31 3.41 -29.06
C ARG A 261 -15.19 4.24 -28.44
N TYR A 262 -14.95 5.45 -28.95
CA TYR A 262 -14.04 6.41 -28.32
C TYR A 262 -14.65 6.95 -27.02
N LEU A 263 -13.91 6.90 -25.91
CA LEU A 263 -14.41 7.33 -24.60
C LEU A 263 -13.86 8.68 -24.16
N MET A 264 -12.56 8.91 -24.36
CA MET A 264 -11.86 10.11 -23.93
C MET A 264 -10.44 10.16 -24.49
N THR A 265 -9.85 11.35 -24.44
CA THR A 265 -8.44 11.60 -24.73
C THR A 265 -7.70 11.91 -23.43
N ILE A 266 -6.57 11.27 -23.22
CA ILE A 266 -5.67 11.47 -22.09
C ILE A 266 -4.42 12.19 -22.61
N LYS A 267 -4.08 13.32 -22.01
CA LYS A 267 -2.91 14.14 -22.35
C LYS A 267 -1.88 14.02 -21.22
N HIS A 268 -0.64 13.71 -21.58
CA HIS A 268 0.47 13.65 -20.65
C HIS A 268 1.78 14.04 -21.35
N ASN A 269 2.48 15.02 -20.80
CA ASN A 269 3.70 15.62 -21.34
C ASN A 269 3.56 15.99 -22.84
N GLY A 270 2.43 16.60 -23.21
CA GLY A 270 2.14 16.98 -24.60
C GLY A 270 1.80 15.82 -25.57
N ILE A 271 1.83 14.56 -25.13
CA ILE A 271 1.41 13.40 -25.92
C ILE A 271 -0.05 13.06 -25.62
N PHE A 272 -0.80 12.69 -26.65
CA PHE A 272 -2.23 12.35 -26.57
C PHE A 272 -2.43 10.85 -26.74
N TYR A 273 -3.25 10.27 -25.85
CA TYR A 273 -3.59 8.86 -25.82
C TYR A 273 -5.11 8.72 -25.86
N GLY A 274 -5.62 7.84 -26.70
CA GLY A 274 -7.05 7.56 -26.80
C GLY A 274 -7.45 6.41 -25.89
N LEU A 275 -8.52 6.58 -25.11
CA LEU A 275 -9.20 5.50 -24.39
C LEU A 275 -10.42 5.06 -25.20
N TRP A 276 -10.45 3.77 -25.52
CA TRP A 276 -11.46 3.12 -26.36
C TRP A 276 -12.17 2.03 -25.57
N MET A 277 -13.45 1.80 -25.87
CA MET A 277 -14.19 0.60 -25.49
C MET A 277 -14.34 -0.28 -26.72
N LEU A 278 -13.74 -1.46 -26.68
CA LEU A 278 -13.84 -2.46 -27.75
C LEU A 278 -15.25 -3.09 -27.74
N GLN A 279 -15.63 -3.73 -28.85
CA GLN A 279 -16.94 -4.38 -28.97
C GLN A 279 -17.20 -5.47 -27.92
N ASN A 280 -16.14 -6.12 -27.43
CA ASN A 280 -16.22 -7.11 -26.35
C ASN A 280 -16.31 -6.48 -24.94
N GLY A 281 -16.53 -5.17 -24.84
CA GLY A 281 -16.65 -4.43 -23.57
C GLY A 281 -15.32 -4.13 -22.88
N ARG A 282 -14.17 -4.55 -23.43
CA ARG A 282 -12.85 -4.27 -22.86
C ARG A 282 -12.40 -2.84 -23.14
N TYR A 283 -11.64 -2.29 -22.21
CA TYR A 283 -11.06 -0.96 -22.31
C TYR A 283 -9.69 -1.07 -22.95
N TYR A 284 -9.35 -0.14 -23.84
CA TYR A 284 -8.10 -0.15 -24.57
C TYR A 284 -7.48 1.24 -24.67
N ILE A 285 -6.21 1.38 -24.30
CA ILE A 285 -5.45 2.63 -24.45
C ILE A 285 -4.47 2.51 -25.62
N SER A 286 -4.51 3.50 -26.49
CA SER A 286 -3.76 3.57 -27.75
C SER A 286 -3.13 4.94 -27.96
N LEU A 287 -2.07 5.01 -28.76
CA LEU A 287 -1.50 6.27 -29.28
C LEU A 287 -2.42 6.94 -30.31
N LYS A 288 -3.44 6.22 -30.81
CA LYS A 288 -4.48 6.78 -31.67
C LYS A 288 -5.46 7.58 -30.83
N ALA A 289 -5.32 8.90 -30.86
CA ALA A 289 -6.09 9.84 -30.08
C ALA A 289 -6.73 10.92 -30.97
N ASP A 290 -7.98 11.25 -30.67
CA ASP A 290 -8.65 12.43 -31.21
C ASP A 290 -8.36 13.64 -30.30
N ARG A 291 -7.59 14.60 -30.83
CA ARG A 291 -7.16 15.80 -30.09
C ARG A 291 -8.28 16.80 -29.84
N ASN A 292 -9.36 16.73 -30.63
CA ASN A 292 -10.49 17.65 -30.54
C ASN A 292 -11.68 17.04 -29.78
N PHE A 293 -11.49 15.87 -29.17
CA PHE A 293 -12.57 15.21 -28.46
C PHE A 293 -12.97 15.98 -27.21
N HIS A 294 -14.28 16.20 -27.03
CA HIS A 294 -14.87 16.99 -25.94
C HIS A 294 -14.53 16.55 -24.49
N ARG A 295 -13.89 15.38 -24.33
CA ARG A 295 -13.44 14.84 -23.04
C ARG A 295 -11.95 14.63 -23.11
N LEU A 296 -11.21 15.71 -22.91
CA LEU A 296 -9.76 15.74 -22.94
C LEU A 296 -9.23 15.98 -21.52
N PHE A 297 -8.40 15.05 -21.04
CA PHE A 297 -7.98 14.98 -19.65
C PHE A 297 -6.47 15.08 -19.54
N ALA A 298 -5.99 16.09 -18.82
CA ALA A 298 -4.58 16.21 -18.47
C ALA A 298 -4.28 15.40 -17.20
N ILE A 299 -3.25 14.53 -17.24
CA ILE A 299 -2.80 13.80 -16.04
C ILE A 299 -2.03 14.73 -15.09
N SER A 300 -1.29 15.69 -15.65
CA SER A 300 -0.45 16.62 -14.88
C SER A 300 -1.06 18.03 -14.87
N THR A 301 -0.80 18.79 -13.81
CA THR A 301 -1.16 20.22 -13.74
C THR A 301 -0.41 21.06 -14.77
N LYS A 302 0.74 20.60 -15.25
CA LYS A 302 1.50 21.26 -16.32
C LYS A 302 0.86 21.10 -17.69
N ASP A 303 0.15 20.00 -17.91
CA ASP A 303 -0.56 19.73 -19.16
C ASP A 303 -1.98 20.31 -19.18
N HIS A 304 -2.44 20.86 -18.04
CA HIS A 304 -3.74 21.49 -17.92
C HIS A 304 -3.76 22.82 -18.69
N ASP A 305 -4.75 22.94 -19.58
CA ASP A 305 -5.07 24.14 -20.34
C ASP A 305 -6.59 24.41 -20.30
N GLU A 306 -7.00 25.53 -20.88
CA GLU A 306 -8.41 25.99 -20.96
C GLU A 306 -9.36 24.95 -21.58
N ASN A 307 -8.85 23.97 -22.34
CA ASN A 307 -9.63 22.93 -23.02
C ASN A 307 -9.58 21.57 -22.30
N THR A 308 -8.89 21.48 -21.16
CA THR A 308 -8.78 20.24 -20.39
C THR A 308 -9.62 20.33 -19.12
N CYS A 309 -10.30 19.25 -18.73
CA CYS A 309 -10.94 19.22 -17.40
C CYS A 309 -9.92 18.83 -16.32
N LEU A 310 -9.87 19.60 -15.22
CA LEU A 310 -9.12 19.24 -14.01
C LEU A 310 -9.89 18.21 -13.18
N THR A 311 -9.12 17.46 -12.40
CA THR A 311 -9.38 16.25 -11.61
C THR A 311 -10.69 16.15 -10.81
N GLY A 312 -11.38 17.25 -10.50
CA GLY A 312 -12.63 17.24 -9.71
C GLY A 312 -13.86 16.65 -10.41
N ALA A 313 -14.02 16.84 -11.72
CA ALA A 313 -15.17 16.34 -12.50
C ALA A 313 -15.00 14.91 -13.05
N ILE A 314 -13.83 14.29 -12.79
CA ILE A 314 -13.31 13.08 -13.44
C ILE A 314 -13.38 11.85 -12.50
N SER A 315 -13.68 12.09 -11.22
CA SER A 315 -13.66 11.09 -10.15
C SER A 315 -14.50 9.85 -10.49
N ALA A 316 -15.68 10.04 -11.08
CA ALA A 316 -16.59 8.95 -11.46
C ALA A 316 -16.04 8.10 -12.62
N GLN A 317 -15.50 8.74 -13.66
CA GLN A 317 -14.97 8.05 -14.84
C GLN A 317 -13.68 7.29 -14.52
N VAL A 318 -12.77 7.89 -13.75
CA VAL A 318 -11.55 7.22 -13.28
C VAL A 318 -11.91 6.07 -12.33
N SER A 319 -12.86 6.26 -11.41
CA SER A 319 -13.33 5.18 -10.53
C SER A 319 -13.91 4.00 -11.33
N MET A 320 -14.72 4.27 -12.36
CA MET A 320 -15.22 3.23 -13.26
C MET A 320 -14.09 2.51 -14.00
N CYS A 321 -13.12 3.25 -14.54
CA CYS A 321 -11.96 2.67 -15.22
C CYS A 321 -11.10 1.81 -14.26
N ARG A 322 -10.92 2.24 -13.01
CA ARG A 322 -10.22 1.44 -11.98
C ARG A 322 -10.92 0.11 -11.70
N LYS A 323 -12.25 0.11 -11.59
CA LYS A 323 -13.03 -1.13 -11.42
C LYS A 323 -12.80 -2.09 -12.59
N GLN A 324 -12.83 -1.58 -13.81
CA GLN A 324 -12.59 -2.39 -15.02
C GLN A 324 -11.15 -2.89 -15.13
N PHE A 325 -10.17 -2.10 -14.67
CA PHE A 325 -8.77 -2.53 -14.60
C PHE A 325 -8.59 -3.67 -13.59
N ASN A 326 -9.15 -3.53 -12.39
CA ASN A 326 -9.10 -4.56 -11.35
C ASN A 326 -9.83 -5.85 -11.78
N ALA A 327 -10.88 -5.73 -12.61
CA ALA A 327 -11.57 -6.88 -13.22
C ALA A 327 -10.81 -7.52 -14.40
N GLY A 328 -9.61 -7.02 -14.76
CA GLY A 328 -8.81 -7.56 -15.86
C GLY A 328 -9.28 -7.18 -17.26
N ASN A 329 -10.17 -6.19 -17.39
CA ASN A 329 -10.79 -5.79 -18.67
C ASN A 329 -10.01 -4.72 -19.44
N PHE A 330 -8.83 -4.32 -18.98
CA PHE A 330 -7.98 -3.34 -19.67
C PHE A 330 -7.00 -4.02 -20.63
N ARG A 331 -6.68 -3.36 -21.74
CA ARG A 331 -5.61 -3.69 -22.67
C ARG A 331 -4.87 -2.42 -23.09
N PHE A 332 -3.62 -2.55 -23.51
CA PHE A 332 -2.76 -1.43 -23.90
C PHE A 332 -2.07 -1.75 -25.22
N GLU A 333 -1.89 -0.74 -26.06
CA GLU A 333 -1.19 -0.91 -27.34
C GLU A 333 0.31 -1.21 -27.16
N SER A 334 0.94 -0.53 -26.19
CA SER A 334 2.37 -0.59 -25.92
C SER A 334 2.66 -0.48 -24.41
N GLN A 335 3.92 -0.69 -24.03
CA GLN A 335 4.37 -0.49 -22.65
C GLN A 335 4.24 0.98 -22.22
N GLU A 336 4.43 1.93 -23.14
CA GLU A 336 4.19 3.35 -22.89
C GLU A 336 2.71 3.61 -22.56
N CYS A 337 1.79 3.11 -23.39
CA CYS A 337 0.35 3.21 -23.12
C CYS A 337 -0.04 2.56 -21.79
N LYS A 338 0.62 1.46 -21.41
CA LYS A 338 0.44 0.83 -20.10
C LYS A 338 0.86 1.77 -18.99
N ASN A 339 2.06 2.36 -19.05
CA ASN A 339 2.54 3.28 -18.02
C ASN A 339 1.60 4.48 -17.85
N ILE A 340 1.15 5.08 -18.95
CA ILE A 340 0.22 6.21 -18.95
C ILE A 340 -1.16 5.80 -18.43
N GLY A 341 -1.66 4.65 -18.84
CA GLY A 341 -2.89 4.10 -18.31
C GLY A 341 -2.82 3.89 -16.81
N MET A 342 -1.70 3.39 -16.31
CA MET A 342 -1.45 3.19 -14.88
C MET A 342 -1.37 4.53 -14.12
N ASP A 343 -0.79 5.58 -14.72
CA ASP A 343 -0.79 6.93 -14.15
C ASP A 343 -2.20 7.53 -14.10
N PHE A 344 -2.94 7.46 -15.21
CA PHE A 344 -4.32 7.92 -15.30
C PHE A 344 -5.23 7.22 -14.29
N LEU A 345 -5.11 5.90 -14.20
CA LEU A 345 -5.81 5.07 -13.23
C LEU A 345 -5.28 5.29 -11.80
N GLY A 346 -4.12 5.93 -11.62
CA GLY A 346 -3.53 6.29 -10.34
C GLY A 346 -4.07 7.60 -9.75
N ILE A 347 -4.69 8.45 -10.57
CA ILE A 347 -5.28 9.74 -10.15
C ILE A 347 -6.41 9.51 -9.14
N ARG A 348 -6.37 10.24 -8.03
CA ARG A 348 -7.44 10.27 -7.03
C ARG A 348 -8.08 11.67 -7.00
N ALA A 349 -9.38 11.67 -6.74
CA ALA A 349 -10.16 12.88 -6.53
C ALA A 349 -10.16 13.28 -5.06
#